data_AF-A0A2N2VAJ7-F1
#
_entry.id   AF-A0A2N2VAJ7-F1
#
_cell.length_a   1.000
_cell.length_b   1.000
_cell.length_c   1.000
_cell.angle_alpha   90.00
_cell.angle_beta   90.00
_cell.angle_gamma   90.00
#
_symmetry.space_group_name_H-M   'P 1'
#
loop_
_entity.id
_entity.type
_entity.pdbx_description
1 polymer ?
#
loop_
_entity_poly.entity_id
_entity_poly.type
_entity_poly.pdbx_seq_one_letter_code
_entity_poly.pdbx_strand_id
1 'polypeptide(L)'
;MACYLHRVCSPKFSPLPGWHVVGRPVFQRRNFNRFVVRKRSFRQAFWLLQFIGWMLISHPAFAQLSKLFAATPLGSLIIVGGGDTPIKVQERFVALAGGAGKAKIAVFPMASLRSDEEASEIVDDFQKLGADAQVVSLTRSEANSDSTVEDLEQFSGYWFSGGDQSRLAGLLLGSKALERIERRYLAGAAIGGTSAGASVMTSLMLTGKTQKPRNAGEEELLNIARGMQELAKGFGVFKGAIVDQHFMHRPRYNRLISAVLDHPQLVGVGIDEETALLVRPDGLWEVLGNNYVKIFDARKARIIDDAGPMAKAGDIRMHILPAGSTFDTKKKKVSFEED
;
A
#
# COMPACT_ATOMS: atom_id res chain seq x y z
N MET A 1 -29.11 -43.09 -37.98
CA MET A 1 -30.28 -42.17 -37.91
C MET A 1 -30.10 -41.35 -36.65
N ALA A 2 -29.94 -40.03 -36.63
CA ALA A 2 -30.29 -39.00 -37.59
C ALA A 2 -29.27 -37.84 -37.53
N CYS A 3 -29.08 -37.20 -38.69
CA CYS A 3 -28.34 -35.94 -38.85
C CYS A 3 -29.14 -34.76 -38.31
N TYR A 4 -28.47 -33.76 -37.73
CA TYR A 4 -29.00 -32.41 -37.62
C TYR A 4 -27.99 -31.42 -38.21
N LEU A 5 -28.41 -30.76 -39.29
CA LEU A 5 -27.70 -29.73 -40.04
C LEU A 5 -27.72 -28.39 -39.30
N HIS A 6 -26.56 -27.78 -39.10
CA HIS A 6 -26.44 -26.36 -38.76
C HIS A 6 -26.35 -25.52 -40.06
N ARG A 7 -27.37 -24.69 -40.29
CA ARG A 7 -27.36 -23.61 -41.30
C ARG A 7 -26.73 -22.37 -40.67
N VAL A 8 -25.66 -21.87 -41.29
CA VAL A 8 -25.01 -20.59 -40.97
C VAL A 8 -25.77 -19.48 -41.72
N CYS A 9 -26.34 -18.52 -40.98
CA CYS A 9 -26.88 -17.28 -41.54
C CYS A 9 -25.88 -16.14 -41.32
N SER A 10 -25.36 -15.60 -42.41
CA SER A 10 -24.57 -14.36 -42.47
C SER A 10 -25.48 -13.13 -42.59
N PRO A 11 -25.20 -12.00 -41.91
CA PRO A 11 -25.98 -10.78 -42.09
C PRO A 11 -25.51 -10.01 -43.33
N LYS A 12 -26.49 -9.63 -44.17
CA LYS A 12 -26.35 -8.77 -45.35
C LYS A 12 -26.11 -7.32 -44.91
N PHE A 13 -25.06 -6.70 -45.42
CA PHE A 13 -24.85 -5.25 -45.42
C PHE A 13 -25.58 -4.61 -46.61
N SER A 14 -26.36 -3.55 -46.35
CA SER A 14 -26.99 -2.70 -47.36
C SER A 14 -26.18 -1.39 -47.50
N PRO A 15 -25.90 -0.90 -48.72
CA PRO A 15 -25.23 0.39 -48.91
C PRO A 15 -26.25 1.54 -49.02
N LEU A 16 -25.94 2.69 -48.41
CA LEU A 16 -26.63 3.97 -48.66
C LEU A 16 -25.81 4.80 -49.68
N PRO A 17 -26.46 5.51 -50.62
CA PRO A 17 -25.76 6.30 -51.65
C PRO A 17 -25.68 7.80 -51.27
N GLY A 18 -24.74 8.51 -51.92
CA GLY A 18 -25.02 9.87 -52.39
C GLY A 18 -24.18 11.02 -51.81
N TRP A 19 -23.10 11.32 -52.53
CA TRP A 19 -22.37 12.58 -52.70
C TRP A 19 -23.11 13.90 -52.45
N HIS A 20 -22.40 14.88 -51.86
CA HIS A 20 -22.32 16.25 -52.40
C HIS A 20 -21.02 16.95 -52.01
N VAL A 21 -20.24 17.32 -53.03
CA VAL A 21 -19.16 18.31 -53.04
C VAL A 21 -19.75 19.65 -53.50
N VAL A 22 -19.16 20.78 -53.07
CA VAL A 22 -19.13 22.17 -53.62
C VAL A 22 -19.33 23.17 -52.45
N GLY A 23 -18.54 24.23 -52.20
CA GLY A 23 -17.36 24.77 -52.86
C GLY A 23 -16.68 25.85 -51.98
N ARG A 24 -15.45 26.22 -52.35
CA ARG A 24 -14.78 27.51 -52.06
C ARG A 24 -14.91 28.36 -53.35
N PRO A 25 -14.85 29.72 -53.37
CA PRO A 25 -13.90 30.59 -52.65
C PRO A 25 -14.56 31.90 -52.10
N VAL A 26 -13.88 32.79 -51.39
CA VAL A 26 -13.23 34.00 -51.94
C VAL A 26 -12.43 34.71 -50.83
N PHE A 27 -11.23 35.14 -51.20
CA PHE A 27 -10.29 35.97 -50.44
C PHE A 27 -10.73 37.44 -50.53
N GLN A 28 -10.91 38.14 -49.39
CA GLN A 28 -10.97 39.60 -49.37
C GLN A 28 -9.99 40.14 -48.33
N ARG A 29 -8.98 40.88 -48.83
CA ARG A 29 -8.02 41.64 -48.02
C ARG A 29 -8.75 42.83 -47.37
N ARG A 30 -8.64 42.99 -46.06
CA ARG A 30 -8.85 44.29 -45.39
C ARG A 30 -7.74 44.58 -44.38
N ASN A 31 -7.29 45.83 -44.48
CA ASN A 31 -6.15 46.52 -43.89
C ASN A 31 -5.93 46.28 -42.38
N PHE A 32 -4.68 45.93 -42.02
CA PHE A 32 -4.15 46.04 -40.67
C PHE A 32 -3.70 47.48 -40.41
N ASN A 33 -4.41 48.19 -39.53
CA ASN A 33 -3.93 49.44 -38.95
C ASN A 33 -3.07 49.14 -37.71
N ARG A 34 -1.86 49.71 -37.69
CA ARG A 34 -0.86 49.60 -36.61
C ARG A 34 -1.39 50.15 -35.28
N PHE A 35 -1.47 49.31 -34.26
CA PHE A 35 -1.39 49.74 -32.86
C PHE A 35 0.01 49.41 -32.32
N VAL A 36 0.83 50.44 -32.12
CA VAL A 36 2.12 50.33 -31.43
C VAL A 36 1.85 50.44 -29.93
N VAL A 37 1.77 49.29 -29.25
CA VAL A 37 1.80 49.25 -27.78
C VAL A 37 3.26 49.15 -27.33
N ARG A 38 3.64 50.10 -26.49
CA ARG A 38 4.98 50.39 -25.96
C ARG A 38 5.52 49.20 -25.13
N LYS A 39 6.40 48.38 -25.73
CA LYS A 39 7.09 47.21 -25.11
C LYS A 39 8.15 47.61 -24.04
N ARG A 40 7.77 48.31 -22.96
CA ARG A 40 8.74 48.65 -21.89
C ARG A 40 8.43 48.14 -20.47
N SER A 41 7.27 47.53 -20.18
CA SER A 41 6.98 47.07 -18.80
C SER A 41 7.04 45.55 -18.55
N PHE A 42 7.18 44.70 -19.57
CA PHE A 42 7.14 43.23 -19.35
C PHE A 42 8.40 42.65 -18.69
N ARG A 43 9.57 43.25 -18.93
CA ARG A 43 10.83 42.75 -18.37
C ARG A 43 10.95 43.00 -16.86
N GLN A 44 10.44 44.11 -16.36
CA GLN A 44 10.50 44.44 -14.92
C GLN A 44 9.53 43.57 -14.09
N ALA A 45 8.33 43.29 -14.62
CA ALA A 45 7.38 42.39 -13.98
C ALA A 45 7.89 40.94 -13.90
N PHE A 46 8.63 40.48 -14.93
CA PHE A 46 9.20 39.13 -14.94
C PHE A 46 10.33 38.99 -13.91
N TRP A 47 11.20 40.00 -13.75
CA TRP A 47 12.24 40.00 -12.72
C TRP A 47 11.65 40.05 -11.30
N LEU A 48 10.59 40.83 -11.06
CA LEU A 48 9.91 40.85 -9.75
C LEU A 48 9.27 39.50 -9.38
N LEU A 49 8.64 38.81 -10.34
CA LEU A 49 8.06 37.48 -10.10
C LEU A 49 9.14 36.41 -9.83
N GLN A 50 10.28 36.47 -10.52
CA GLN A 50 11.42 35.61 -10.25
C GLN A 50 12.05 35.90 -8.87
N PHE A 51 12.12 37.18 -8.48
CA PHE A 51 12.66 37.60 -7.17
C PHE A 51 11.75 37.19 -6.00
N ILE A 52 10.43 37.33 -6.16
CA ILE A 52 9.43 36.85 -5.18
C ILE A 52 9.47 35.33 -5.09
N GLY A 53 9.56 34.62 -6.22
CA GLY A 53 9.74 33.17 -6.25
C GLY A 53 11.02 32.73 -5.53
N TRP A 54 12.13 33.46 -5.73
CA TRP A 54 13.40 33.16 -5.07
C TRP A 54 13.36 33.45 -3.56
N MET A 55 12.72 34.54 -3.13
CA MET A 55 12.51 34.87 -1.70
C MET A 55 11.61 33.86 -0.97
N LEU A 56 10.63 33.27 -1.67
CA LEU A 56 9.76 32.23 -1.12
C LEU A 56 10.48 30.89 -0.97
N ILE A 57 11.43 30.56 -1.86
CA ILE A 57 12.21 29.32 -1.81
C ILE A 57 13.37 29.41 -0.79
N SER A 58 13.91 30.61 -0.57
CA SER A 58 15.03 30.85 0.35
C SER A 58 14.61 31.25 1.77
N HIS A 59 13.30 31.29 2.06
CA HIS A 59 12.81 31.53 3.41
C HIS A 59 12.98 30.28 4.29
N PRO A 60 13.53 30.39 5.51
CA PRO A 60 13.67 29.26 6.43
C PRO A 60 12.32 28.60 6.79
N ALA A 61 11.21 29.34 6.67
CA ALA A 61 9.85 28.83 6.81
C ALA A 61 9.47 27.79 5.74
N PHE A 62 10.03 27.87 4.51
CA PHE A 62 9.78 26.88 3.45
C PHE A 62 10.59 25.59 3.69
N ALA A 63 11.81 25.71 4.24
CA ALA A 63 12.57 24.56 4.73
C ALA A 63 11.86 23.88 5.92
N GLN A 64 11.21 24.65 6.80
CA GLN A 64 10.35 24.11 7.86
C GLN A 64 9.07 23.46 7.31
N LEU A 65 8.45 24.02 6.27
CA LEU A 65 7.33 23.39 5.56
C LEU A 65 7.75 22.08 4.87
N SER A 66 8.96 21.98 4.31
CA SER A 66 9.49 20.73 3.73
C SER A 66 9.66 19.61 4.78
N LYS A 67 9.93 19.96 6.05
CA LYS A 67 9.92 18.99 7.16
C LYS A 67 8.52 18.57 7.60
N LEU A 68 7.50 19.39 7.29
CA LEU A 68 6.08 19.04 7.45
C LEU A 68 5.56 18.13 6.31
N PHE A 69 6.26 18.06 5.17
CA PHE A 69 6.03 17.03 4.15
C PHE A 69 6.62 15.69 4.60
N ALA A 70 5.79 14.91 5.30
CA ALA A 70 5.97 13.52 5.71
C ALA A 70 7.41 13.15 6.11
N ALA A 71 7.74 13.33 7.40
CA ALA A 71 8.95 12.76 8.00
C ALA A 71 9.16 11.32 7.50
N THR A 72 10.27 11.09 6.81
CA THR A 72 10.64 9.74 6.37
C THR A 72 10.98 8.95 7.63
N PRO A 73 10.31 7.82 7.88
CA PRO A 73 10.58 7.04 9.09
C PRO A 73 12.03 6.59 9.12
N LEU A 74 12.68 6.75 10.28
CA LEU A 74 14.01 6.17 10.52
C LEU A 74 13.92 4.68 10.88
N GLY A 75 12.74 4.22 11.33
CA GLY A 75 12.46 2.84 11.66
C GLY A 75 12.16 1.97 10.45
N SER A 76 12.10 0.66 10.68
CA SER A 76 11.80 -0.35 9.65
C SER A 76 10.51 -1.09 9.95
N LEU A 77 9.87 -1.63 8.92
CA LEU A 77 8.72 -2.54 9.06
C LEU A 77 9.10 -3.97 8.69
N ILE A 78 8.63 -4.96 9.44
CA ILE A 78 8.63 -6.37 9.03
C ILE A 78 7.19 -6.88 8.95
N ILE A 79 6.77 -7.20 7.73
CA ILE A 79 5.39 -7.56 7.41
C ILE A 79 5.35 -9.04 7.04
N VAL A 80 4.84 -9.89 7.92
CA VAL A 80 4.85 -11.36 7.76
C VAL A 80 3.50 -11.86 7.25
N GLY A 81 3.53 -12.74 6.25
CA GLY A 81 2.32 -13.26 5.61
C GLY A 81 1.51 -14.26 6.45
N GLY A 82 1.92 -14.59 7.67
CA GLY A 82 1.25 -15.61 8.49
C GLY A 82 1.99 -16.95 8.48
N GLY A 83 1.38 -17.96 9.10
CA GLY A 83 2.07 -19.19 9.46
C GLY A 83 3.16 -18.94 10.50
N ASP A 84 4.07 -19.89 10.65
CA ASP A 84 5.21 -19.76 11.54
C ASP A 84 6.16 -18.67 11.02
N THR A 85 6.60 -17.77 11.90
CA THR A 85 7.55 -16.73 11.50
C THR A 85 8.96 -17.34 11.48
N PRO A 86 9.66 -17.41 10.33
CA PRO A 86 10.96 -18.07 10.26
C PRO A 86 11.98 -17.41 11.18
N ILE A 87 12.86 -18.20 11.79
CA ILE A 87 13.85 -17.70 12.75
C ILE A 87 14.70 -16.55 12.18
N LYS A 88 15.10 -16.62 10.91
CA LYS A 88 15.85 -15.54 10.24
C LYS A 88 15.08 -14.22 10.16
N VAL A 89 13.75 -14.27 10.05
CA VAL A 89 12.89 -13.09 10.07
C VAL A 89 12.84 -12.51 11.49
N GLN A 90 12.75 -13.37 12.50
CA GLN A 90 12.77 -12.96 13.91
C GLN A 90 14.12 -12.32 14.29
N GLU A 91 15.24 -12.93 13.89
CA GLU A 91 16.61 -12.38 14.06
C GLU A 91 16.72 -10.99 13.43
N ARG A 92 16.20 -10.82 12.21
CA ARG A 92 16.16 -9.51 11.54
C ARG A 92 15.33 -8.51 12.34
N PHE A 93 14.19 -8.90 12.89
CA PHE A 93 13.36 -8.01 13.71
C PHE A 93 14.09 -7.57 14.99
N VAL A 94 14.70 -8.51 15.72
CA VAL A 94 15.46 -8.22 16.95
C VAL A 94 16.64 -7.29 16.65
N ALA A 95 17.36 -7.52 15.55
CA ALA A 95 18.46 -6.65 15.12
C ALA A 95 17.96 -5.21 14.84
N LEU A 96 16.84 -5.07 14.14
CA LEU A 96 16.23 -3.76 13.84
C LEU A 96 15.67 -3.07 15.10
N ALA A 97 15.22 -3.85 16.10
CA ALA A 97 14.79 -3.35 17.39
C ALA A 97 15.97 -2.97 18.32
N GLY A 98 17.23 -3.09 17.89
CA GLY A 98 18.41 -2.67 18.66
C GLY A 98 19.39 -3.80 19.00
N GLY A 99 19.06 -5.05 18.69
CA GLY A 99 19.90 -6.23 18.86
C GLY A 99 19.86 -6.86 20.25
N ALA A 100 20.48 -8.03 20.37
CA ALA A 100 20.54 -8.80 21.62
C ALA A 100 21.13 -7.96 22.78
N GLY A 101 20.51 -8.08 23.96
CA GLY A 101 20.84 -7.33 25.17
C GLY A 101 20.38 -5.87 25.20
N LYS A 102 19.78 -5.36 24.11
CA LYS A 102 19.32 -3.96 24.01
C LYS A 102 17.89 -3.82 23.51
N ALA A 103 17.43 -4.71 22.64
CA ALA A 103 16.11 -4.67 22.07
C ALA A 103 15.05 -4.85 23.16
N LYS A 104 14.13 -3.89 23.26
CA LYS A 104 12.94 -3.96 24.10
C LYS A 104 11.71 -4.09 23.20
N ILE A 105 10.99 -5.21 23.28
CA ILE A 105 9.92 -5.55 22.34
C ILE A 105 8.58 -5.68 23.07
N ALA A 106 7.59 -4.91 22.63
CA ALA A 106 6.21 -5.08 23.04
C ALA A 106 5.48 -5.98 22.03
N VAL A 107 4.90 -7.09 22.51
CA VAL A 107 4.09 -8.01 21.71
C VAL A 107 2.61 -7.73 21.97
N PHE A 108 1.85 -7.37 20.93
CA PHE A 108 0.44 -7.00 21.01
C PHE A 108 -0.45 -8.14 20.48
N PRO A 109 -1.11 -8.88 21.37
CA PRO A 109 -1.79 -10.12 21.01
C PRO A 109 -3.29 -9.91 20.64
N MET A 110 -3.75 -8.66 20.73
CA MET A 110 -5.17 -8.28 20.80
C MET A 110 -5.99 -8.57 19.54
N ALA A 111 -5.36 -8.98 18.44
CA ALA A 111 -6.07 -9.48 17.26
C ALA A 111 -6.75 -10.83 17.56
N SER A 112 -6.21 -11.65 18.46
CA SER A 112 -6.78 -12.93 18.87
C SER A 112 -7.59 -12.81 20.16
N LEU A 113 -8.60 -13.68 20.33
CA LEU A 113 -9.36 -13.83 21.58
C LEU A 113 -8.81 -14.94 22.48
N ARG A 114 -7.83 -15.70 22.01
CA ARG A 114 -7.25 -16.89 22.67
C ARG A 114 -5.79 -16.66 23.06
N SER A 115 -5.43 -15.41 23.29
CA SER A 115 -4.16 -14.86 22.80
C SER A 115 -2.96 -14.98 23.75
N ASP A 116 -3.08 -15.68 24.88
CA ASP A 116 -2.02 -15.68 25.88
C ASP A 116 -0.93 -16.69 25.54
N GLU A 117 -1.27 -17.88 25.02
CA GLU A 117 -0.32 -18.92 24.63
C GLU A 117 0.51 -18.50 23.40
N GLU A 118 -0.14 -18.14 22.28
CA GLU A 118 0.54 -17.70 21.05
C GLU A 118 1.43 -16.46 21.29
N ALA A 119 1.00 -15.54 22.16
CA ALA A 119 1.79 -14.36 22.49
C ALA A 119 3.01 -14.71 23.35
N SER A 120 2.85 -15.66 24.28
CA SER A 120 3.96 -16.16 25.10
C SER A 120 5.00 -16.85 24.22
N GLU A 121 4.59 -17.63 23.22
CA GLU A 121 5.52 -18.25 22.25
C GLU A 121 6.33 -17.20 21.48
N ILE A 122 5.67 -16.13 20.99
CA ILE A 122 6.37 -15.03 20.30
C ILE A 122 7.36 -14.32 21.24
N VAL A 123 6.96 -14.10 22.50
CA VAL A 123 7.84 -13.49 23.51
C VAL A 123 9.04 -14.39 23.78
N ASP A 124 8.83 -15.68 24.00
CA ASP A 124 9.89 -16.66 24.26
C ASP A 124 10.88 -16.72 23.09
N ASP A 125 10.37 -16.69 21.86
CA ASP A 125 11.19 -16.68 20.66
C ASP A 125 12.09 -15.42 20.57
N PHE A 126 11.56 -14.24 20.86
CA PHE A 126 12.39 -13.03 20.94
C PHE A 126 13.38 -13.05 22.11
N GLN A 127 13.00 -13.63 23.24
CA GLN A 127 13.89 -13.77 24.40
C GLN A 127 15.03 -14.75 24.14
N LYS A 128 14.80 -15.86 23.43
CA LYS A 128 15.84 -16.79 22.97
C LYS A 128 16.87 -16.09 22.06
N LEU A 129 16.45 -15.05 21.34
CA LEU A 129 17.31 -14.19 20.51
C LEU A 129 17.96 -13.04 21.30
N GLY A 130 17.77 -12.99 22.62
CA GLY A 130 18.38 -12.03 23.53
C GLY A 130 17.68 -10.68 23.62
N ALA A 131 16.43 -10.56 23.16
CA ALA A 131 15.63 -9.36 23.39
C ALA A 131 14.93 -9.41 24.76
N ASP A 132 14.66 -8.23 25.33
CA ASP A 132 13.72 -8.06 26.44
C ASP A 132 12.31 -7.89 25.85
N ALA A 133 11.54 -8.98 25.81
CA ALA A 133 10.21 -8.99 25.20
C ALA A 133 9.12 -9.25 26.25
N GLN A 134 7.99 -8.56 26.11
CA GLN A 134 6.82 -8.75 26.97
C GLN A 134 5.50 -8.56 26.22
N VAL A 135 4.45 -9.21 26.71
CA VAL A 135 3.09 -9.03 26.23
C VAL A 135 2.56 -7.67 26.68
N VAL A 136 1.95 -6.93 25.74
CA VAL A 136 1.21 -5.69 25.99
C VAL A 136 -0.20 -5.86 25.42
N SER A 137 -1.14 -6.23 26.29
CA SER A 137 -2.56 -6.35 25.97
C SER A 137 -3.32 -5.16 26.53
N LEU A 138 -4.04 -4.45 25.66
CA LEU A 138 -4.71 -3.19 25.99
C LEU A 138 -6.18 -3.26 25.62
N THR A 139 -7.03 -2.81 26.52
CA THR A 139 -8.38 -2.35 26.17
C THR A 139 -8.31 -1.02 25.44
N ARG A 140 -9.41 -0.62 24.79
CA ARG A 140 -9.54 0.69 24.15
C ARG A 140 -9.31 1.85 25.13
N SER A 141 -9.69 1.68 26.40
CA SER A 141 -9.51 2.69 27.45
C SER A 141 -8.03 2.82 27.82
N GLU A 142 -7.35 1.69 28.06
CA GLU A 142 -5.92 1.66 28.40
C GLU A 142 -5.05 2.21 27.26
N ALA A 143 -5.40 1.92 26.00
CA ALA A 143 -4.74 2.49 24.83
C ALA A 143 -4.80 4.04 24.76
N ASN A 144 -5.65 4.69 25.56
CA ASN A 144 -5.75 6.15 25.67
C ASN A 144 -5.26 6.71 27.02
N SER A 145 -4.77 5.85 27.92
CA SER A 145 -4.21 6.27 29.20
C SER A 145 -2.80 6.83 29.03
N ASP A 146 -2.45 7.84 29.82
CA ASP A 146 -1.12 8.45 29.76
C ASP A 146 -0.04 7.51 30.30
N SER A 147 -0.37 6.66 31.29
CA SER A 147 0.54 5.63 31.81
C SER A 147 0.93 4.63 30.72
N THR A 148 -0.03 4.10 29.95
CA THR A 148 0.29 3.21 28.82
C THR A 148 1.17 3.91 27.79
N VAL A 149 0.93 5.19 27.52
CA VAL A 149 1.74 5.96 26.56
C VAL A 149 3.18 6.16 27.04
N GLU A 150 3.38 6.39 28.34
CA GLU A 150 4.70 6.49 28.97
C GLU A 150 5.41 5.13 28.95
N ASP A 151 4.71 4.06 29.32
CA ASP A 151 5.24 2.70 29.29
C ASP A 151 5.68 2.30 27.87
N LEU A 152 4.93 2.72 26.84
CA LEU A 152 5.25 2.42 25.45
C LEU A 152 6.53 3.12 24.93
N GLU A 153 7.00 4.18 25.59
CA GLU A 153 8.20 4.92 25.19
C GLU A 153 9.48 4.09 25.32
N GLN A 154 9.50 3.13 26.25
CA GLN A 154 10.70 2.34 26.54
C GLN A 154 11.03 1.31 25.45
N PHE A 155 10.06 0.94 24.62
CA PHE A 155 10.24 -0.08 23.60
C PHE A 155 10.96 0.46 22.36
N SER A 156 11.70 -0.43 21.72
CA SER A 156 12.40 -0.22 20.45
C SER A 156 11.88 -1.15 19.35
N GLY A 157 11.01 -2.11 19.69
CA GLY A 157 10.25 -2.93 18.75
C GLY A 157 8.79 -3.08 19.19
N TYR A 158 7.87 -3.04 18.24
CA TYR A 158 6.44 -3.27 18.45
C TYR A 158 5.95 -4.36 17.51
N TRP A 159 5.50 -5.49 18.04
CA TRP A 159 5.10 -6.66 17.25
C TRP A 159 3.60 -6.93 17.38
N PHE A 160 2.87 -6.97 16.27
CA PHE A 160 1.43 -7.25 16.24
C PHE A 160 1.15 -8.69 15.79
N SER A 161 0.48 -9.48 16.63
CA SER A 161 0.19 -10.90 16.33
C SER A 161 -0.93 -11.08 15.29
N GLY A 162 -1.18 -12.35 14.93
CA GLY A 162 -2.32 -12.77 14.10
C GLY A 162 -3.66 -12.75 14.84
N GLY A 163 -4.75 -12.94 14.09
CA GLY A 163 -6.13 -12.94 14.59
C GLY A 163 -7.09 -12.19 13.66
N ASP A 164 -7.94 -11.32 14.21
CA ASP A 164 -8.82 -10.42 13.47
C ASP A 164 -8.22 -9.00 13.39
N GLN A 165 -7.86 -8.59 12.18
CA GLN A 165 -7.31 -7.27 11.91
C GLN A 165 -8.30 -6.12 12.15
N SER A 166 -9.60 -6.36 12.01
CA SER A 166 -10.65 -5.37 12.28
C SER A 166 -10.77 -5.10 13.78
N ARG A 167 -10.62 -6.15 14.61
CA ARG A 167 -10.56 -6.04 16.07
C ARG A 167 -9.34 -5.21 16.50
N LEU A 168 -8.16 -5.55 16.01
CA LEU A 168 -6.93 -4.85 16.32
C LEU A 168 -7.00 -3.36 15.90
N ALA A 169 -7.50 -3.10 14.69
CA ALA A 169 -7.74 -1.75 14.20
C ALA A 169 -8.73 -0.98 15.08
N GLY A 170 -9.85 -1.59 15.48
CA GLY A 170 -10.86 -0.98 16.36
C GLY A 170 -10.32 -0.61 17.74
N LEU A 171 -9.37 -1.38 18.28
CA LEU A 171 -8.73 -1.09 19.57
C LEU A 171 -7.73 0.06 19.48
N LEU A 172 -6.91 0.13 18.43
CA LEU A 172 -5.76 1.04 18.40
C LEU A 172 -5.92 2.29 17.52
N LEU A 173 -6.76 2.27 16.48
CA LEU A 173 -6.88 3.43 15.58
C LEU A 173 -7.36 4.68 16.29
N GLY A 174 -6.60 5.77 16.14
CA GLY A 174 -6.90 7.05 16.80
C GLY A 174 -6.72 7.02 18.32
N SER A 175 -6.03 6.02 18.87
CA SER A 175 -5.62 5.99 20.27
C SER A 175 -4.27 6.70 20.48
N LYS A 176 -4.02 7.20 21.70
CA LYS A 176 -2.72 7.76 22.06
C LYS A 176 -1.60 6.72 21.98
N ALA A 177 -1.89 5.45 22.28
CA ALA A 177 -0.93 4.35 22.17
C ALA A 177 -0.42 4.18 20.73
N LEU A 178 -1.32 4.14 19.73
CA LEU A 178 -0.91 4.03 18.34
C LEU A 178 -0.10 5.26 17.89
N GLU A 179 -0.53 6.47 18.28
CA GLU A 179 0.21 7.70 17.98
C GLU A 179 1.64 7.65 18.55
N ARG A 180 1.80 7.13 19.78
CA ARG A 180 3.11 6.93 20.41
C ARG A 180 3.97 5.94 19.62
N ILE A 181 3.41 4.79 19.24
CA ILE A 181 4.10 3.77 18.43
C ILE A 181 4.55 4.36 17.08
N GLU A 182 3.68 5.11 16.41
CA GLU A 182 4.00 5.81 15.16
C GLU A 182 5.15 6.81 15.32
N ARG A 183 5.14 7.62 16.40
CA ARG A 183 6.26 8.54 16.69
C ARG A 183 7.56 7.79 16.94
N ARG A 184 7.52 6.67 17.65
CA ARG A 184 8.69 5.82 17.92
C ARG A 184 9.24 5.20 16.65
N TYR A 185 8.37 4.75 15.75
CA TYR A 185 8.76 4.31 14.40
C TYR A 185 9.41 5.42 13.57
N LEU A 186 8.87 6.64 13.61
CA LEU A 186 9.52 7.79 12.98
C LEU A 186 10.92 8.06 13.58
N ALA A 187 11.11 7.79 14.86
CA ALA A 187 12.37 7.97 15.59
C ALA A 187 13.35 6.79 15.49
N GLY A 188 13.00 5.68 14.82
CA GLY A 188 13.92 4.57 14.58
C GLY A 188 13.47 3.20 15.11
N ALA A 189 12.37 3.11 15.86
CA ALA A 189 11.87 1.84 16.37
C ALA A 189 11.37 0.94 15.23
N ALA A 190 11.48 -0.37 15.40
CA ALA A 190 10.93 -1.35 14.46
C ALA A 190 9.44 -1.60 14.73
N ILE A 191 8.64 -1.77 13.69
CA ILE A 191 7.27 -2.31 13.79
C ILE A 191 7.21 -3.60 13.00
N GLY A 192 6.70 -4.67 13.62
CA GLY A 192 6.55 -5.98 13.01
C GLY A 192 5.15 -6.52 13.20
N GLY A 193 4.77 -7.48 12.38
CA GLY A 193 3.50 -8.17 12.59
C GLY A 193 3.19 -9.23 11.56
N THR A 194 2.38 -10.20 11.98
CA THR A 194 2.04 -11.39 11.19
C THR A 194 0.54 -11.50 10.97
N SER A 195 0.13 -11.96 9.78
CA SER A 195 -1.27 -12.15 9.42
C SER A 195 -2.11 -10.87 9.66
N ALA A 196 -3.00 -10.84 10.66
CA ALA A 196 -3.74 -9.63 11.02
C ALA A 196 -2.83 -8.41 11.28
N GLY A 197 -1.71 -8.63 11.99
CA GLY A 197 -0.68 -7.62 12.24
C GLY A 197 -0.04 -7.06 10.96
N ALA A 198 0.08 -7.88 9.91
CA ALA A 198 0.55 -7.42 8.60
C ALA A 198 -0.49 -6.55 7.88
N SER A 199 -1.76 -6.95 7.93
CA SER A 199 -2.85 -6.22 7.28
C SER A 199 -3.04 -4.81 7.85
N VAL A 200 -3.00 -4.65 9.18
CA VAL A 200 -3.21 -3.35 9.84
C VAL A 200 -2.11 -2.33 9.53
N MET A 201 -0.93 -2.72 9.05
CA MET A 201 0.15 -1.75 8.79
C MET A 201 -0.19 -0.76 7.67
N THR A 202 -1.04 -1.17 6.72
CA THR A 202 -1.42 -0.38 5.56
C THR A 202 -2.45 0.70 5.89
N SER A 203 -2.55 1.75 5.06
CA SER A 203 -3.58 2.79 5.27
C SER A 203 -4.98 2.28 4.91
N LEU A 204 -5.08 1.48 3.84
CA LEU A 204 -6.29 0.76 3.44
C LEU A 204 -6.03 -0.74 3.58
N MET A 205 -6.82 -1.37 4.44
CA MET A 205 -6.66 -2.74 4.90
C MET A 205 -7.80 -3.61 4.39
N LEU A 206 -7.47 -4.79 3.85
CA LEU A 206 -8.45 -5.83 3.52
C LEU A 206 -9.04 -6.44 4.81
N THR A 207 -10.36 -6.31 5.02
CA THR A 207 -11.00 -6.86 6.25
C THR A 207 -11.20 -8.37 6.21
N GLY A 208 -11.04 -8.98 5.02
CA GLY A 208 -11.33 -10.39 4.79
C GLY A 208 -12.77 -10.66 4.40
N LYS A 209 -13.65 -9.67 4.49
CA LYS A 209 -15.03 -9.74 4.01
C LYS A 209 -15.12 -9.34 2.54
N THR A 210 -16.02 -10.02 1.84
CA THR A 210 -16.36 -9.74 0.45
C THR A 210 -17.70 -9.02 0.42
N GLN A 211 -17.83 -8.03 -0.46
CA GLN A 211 -19.07 -7.31 -0.75
C GLN A 211 -19.58 -7.69 -2.13
N LYS A 212 -20.87 -7.40 -2.40
CA LYS A 212 -21.41 -7.55 -3.76
C LYS A 212 -20.62 -6.62 -4.69
N PRO A 213 -20.11 -7.11 -5.83
CA PRO A 213 -19.42 -6.25 -6.78
C PRO A 213 -20.36 -5.14 -7.27
N ARG A 214 -19.77 -4.00 -7.68
CA ARG A 214 -20.52 -2.86 -8.19
C ARG A 214 -21.37 -3.31 -9.39
N ASN A 215 -22.69 -3.14 -9.30
CA ASN A 215 -23.65 -3.50 -10.37
C ASN A 215 -23.69 -4.99 -10.77
N ALA A 216 -23.34 -5.92 -9.87
CA ALA A 216 -23.38 -7.36 -10.13
C ALA A 216 -24.76 -8.00 -9.87
N GLY A 217 -25.08 -9.05 -10.65
CA GLY A 217 -26.10 -10.05 -10.35
C GLY A 217 -25.63 -11.08 -9.30
N GLU A 218 -26.49 -12.04 -8.92
CA GLU A 218 -26.24 -12.93 -7.76
C GLU A 218 -25.08 -13.94 -7.90
N GLU A 219 -24.55 -14.21 -9.10
CA GLU A 219 -23.62 -15.34 -9.36
C GLU A 219 -22.12 -14.98 -9.53
N GLU A 220 -21.70 -13.72 -9.49
CA GLU A 220 -20.34 -13.31 -9.96
C GLU A 220 -19.25 -13.17 -8.87
N LEU A 221 -19.19 -14.08 -7.89
CA LEU A 221 -18.30 -13.93 -6.71
C LEU A 221 -16.85 -14.41 -6.89
N LEU A 222 -16.47 -15.07 -7.99
CA LEU A 222 -15.13 -15.64 -8.18
C LEU A 222 -14.24 -14.89 -9.18
N ASN A 223 -14.60 -13.66 -9.55
CA ASN A 223 -13.91 -12.89 -10.59
C ASN A 223 -13.07 -11.73 -10.03
N ILE A 224 -12.21 -11.16 -10.88
CA ILE A 224 -11.59 -9.85 -10.64
C ILE A 224 -12.66 -8.79 -10.93
N ALA A 225 -13.37 -8.40 -9.87
CA ALA A 225 -14.50 -7.49 -9.93
C ALA A 225 -14.25 -6.21 -9.12
N ARG A 226 -14.90 -5.12 -9.54
CA ARG A 226 -14.80 -3.79 -8.91
C ARG A 226 -15.68 -3.69 -7.67
N GLY A 227 -15.19 -3.06 -6.61
CA GLY A 227 -15.96 -2.81 -5.38
C GLY A 227 -16.30 -4.08 -4.59
N MET A 228 -15.65 -5.20 -4.89
CA MET A 228 -15.93 -6.49 -4.27
C MET A 228 -15.25 -6.66 -2.90
N GLN A 229 -14.20 -5.89 -2.61
CA GLN A 229 -13.43 -6.04 -1.37
C GLN A 229 -13.87 -5.01 -0.34
N GLU A 230 -14.19 -5.47 0.86
CA GLU A 230 -14.36 -4.55 1.98
C GLU A 230 -12.99 -4.09 2.46
N LEU A 231 -12.80 -2.77 2.44
CA LEU A 231 -11.61 -2.12 2.95
C LEU A 231 -11.96 -1.29 4.19
N ALA A 232 -11.09 -1.37 5.18
CA ALA A 232 -11.13 -0.53 6.36
C ALA A 232 -9.83 0.29 6.48
N LYS A 233 -9.84 1.27 7.37
CA LYS A 233 -8.61 1.97 7.74
C LYS A 233 -7.70 1.03 8.51
N GLY A 234 -6.41 0.99 8.18
CA GLY A 234 -5.36 0.44 9.04
C GLY A 234 -4.51 1.57 9.64
N PHE A 235 -3.47 1.21 10.39
CA PHE A 235 -2.55 2.14 11.07
C PHE A 235 -1.90 3.10 10.08
N GLY A 236 -1.58 2.64 8.87
CA GLY A 236 -1.01 3.51 7.83
C GLY A 236 0.47 3.85 8.03
N VAL A 237 1.20 3.03 8.81
CA VAL A 237 2.66 3.08 8.92
C VAL A 237 3.34 2.61 7.63
N PHE A 238 2.73 1.68 6.90
CA PHE A 238 3.14 1.27 5.57
C PHE A 238 2.38 2.05 4.49
N LYS A 239 3.00 3.12 4.01
CA LYS A 239 2.38 4.04 3.04
C LYS A 239 2.55 3.56 1.61
N GLY A 240 1.53 3.79 0.78
CA GLY A 240 1.59 3.54 -0.66
C GLY A 240 1.41 2.07 -1.07
N ALA A 241 1.01 1.21 -0.14
CA ALA A 241 0.79 -0.21 -0.38
C ALA A 241 -0.54 -0.70 0.22
N ILE A 242 -1.05 -1.79 -0.34
CA ILE A 242 -2.11 -2.63 0.22
C ILE A 242 -1.58 -4.06 0.35
N VAL A 243 -1.74 -4.65 1.52
CA VAL A 243 -1.14 -5.95 1.86
C VAL A 243 -2.21 -7.00 1.96
N ASP A 244 -1.94 -8.15 1.34
CA ASP A 244 -2.65 -9.37 1.56
C ASP A 244 -1.69 -10.46 2.04
N GLN A 245 -2.11 -11.22 3.04
CA GLN A 245 -1.34 -12.25 3.74
C GLN A 245 -1.93 -13.64 3.44
N HIS A 246 -1.32 -14.73 3.91
CA HIS A 246 -1.71 -16.11 3.60
C HIS A 246 -1.93 -16.32 2.09
N PHE A 247 -1.11 -15.66 1.26
CA PHE A 247 -1.54 -15.25 -0.08
C PHE A 247 -1.68 -16.43 -1.06
N MET A 248 -0.78 -17.39 -1.04
CA MET A 248 -0.90 -18.64 -1.84
C MET A 248 -1.74 -19.72 -1.16
N HIS A 249 -1.78 -19.75 0.17
CA HIS A 249 -2.55 -20.74 0.92
C HIS A 249 -4.07 -20.55 0.75
N ARG A 250 -4.49 -19.41 0.20
CA ARG A 250 -5.90 -19.06 -0.04
C ARG A 250 -6.04 -18.45 -1.45
N PRO A 251 -7.21 -18.52 -2.11
CA PRO A 251 -7.41 -17.97 -3.46
C PRO A 251 -7.50 -16.43 -3.46
N ARG A 252 -6.44 -15.74 -3.02
CA ARG A 252 -6.42 -14.29 -2.73
C ARG A 252 -5.92 -13.42 -3.88
N TYR A 253 -5.45 -14.01 -4.99
CA TYR A 253 -5.04 -13.27 -6.19
C TYR A 253 -6.14 -12.33 -6.70
N ASN A 254 -7.33 -12.87 -6.95
CA ASN A 254 -8.42 -12.08 -7.54
C ASN A 254 -8.80 -10.91 -6.64
N ARG A 255 -8.87 -11.15 -5.33
CA ARG A 255 -9.14 -10.13 -4.31
C ARG A 255 -8.09 -9.02 -4.30
N LEU A 256 -6.80 -9.36 -4.28
CA LEU A 256 -5.75 -8.35 -4.22
C LEU A 256 -5.69 -7.55 -5.52
N ILE A 257 -5.82 -8.21 -6.69
CA ILE A 257 -5.86 -7.53 -7.98
C ILE A 257 -7.08 -6.60 -8.05
N SER A 258 -8.26 -7.05 -7.62
CA SER A 258 -9.46 -6.21 -7.51
C SER A 258 -9.20 -4.96 -6.67
N ALA A 259 -8.63 -5.13 -5.48
CA ALA A 259 -8.34 -4.00 -4.59
C ALA A 259 -7.31 -3.02 -5.18
N VAL A 260 -6.30 -3.52 -5.88
CA VAL A 260 -5.32 -2.70 -6.60
C VAL A 260 -5.96 -1.94 -7.76
N LEU A 261 -6.89 -2.57 -8.49
CA LEU A 261 -7.61 -1.88 -9.56
C LEU A 261 -8.57 -0.81 -9.00
N ASP A 262 -9.17 -1.06 -7.83
CA ASP A 262 -9.95 -0.06 -7.08
C ASP A 262 -9.09 1.10 -6.56
N HIS A 263 -7.82 0.84 -6.26
CA HIS A 263 -6.88 1.82 -5.72
C HIS A 263 -5.52 1.79 -6.46
N PRO A 264 -5.46 2.18 -7.73
CA PRO A 264 -4.28 1.97 -8.59
C PRO A 264 -3.06 2.80 -8.20
N GLN A 265 -3.22 3.78 -7.30
CA GLN A 265 -2.13 4.51 -6.67
C GLN A 265 -1.35 3.66 -5.64
N LEU A 266 -1.96 2.59 -5.12
CA LEU A 266 -1.34 1.68 -4.15
C LEU A 266 -0.69 0.50 -4.88
N VAL A 267 0.44 0.05 -4.35
CA VAL A 267 1.08 -1.19 -4.78
C VAL A 267 0.47 -2.35 -3.99
N GLY A 268 -0.05 -3.36 -4.70
CA GLY A 268 -0.53 -4.59 -4.07
C GLY A 268 0.62 -5.49 -3.68
N VAL A 269 0.62 -5.98 -2.45
CA VAL A 269 1.67 -6.83 -1.89
C VAL A 269 1.02 -8.09 -1.34
N GLY A 270 1.14 -9.20 -2.05
CA GLY A 270 0.71 -10.52 -1.59
C GLY A 270 1.89 -11.23 -0.93
N ILE A 271 1.79 -11.53 0.36
CA ILE A 271 2.84 -12.18 1.15
C ILE A 271 2.40 -13.58 1.52
N ASP A 272 3.19 -14.58 1.14
CA ASP A 272 2.96 -15.97 1.50
C ASP A 272 3.20 -16.24 2.99
N GLU A 273 2.70 -17.37 3.48
CA GLU A 273 3.09 -17.88 4.79
C GLU A 273 4.60 -18.10 4.87
N GLU A 274 5.15 -18.04 6.08
CA GLU A 274 6.58 -18.19 6.37
C GLU A 274 7.47 -17.22 5.56
N THR A 275 6.92 -16.09 5.14
CA THR A 275 7.58 -15.08 4.30
C THR A 275 7.30 -13.71 4.85
N ALA A 276 8.26 -12.81 4.71
CA ALA A 276 8.13 -11.44 5.17
C ALA A 276 8.64 -10.43 4.14
N LEU A 277 8.05 -9.24 4.19
CA LEU A 277 8.56 -8.06 3.52
C LEU A 277 9.18 -7.13 4.55
N LEU A 278 10.48 -6.86 4.41
CA LEU A 278 11.16 -5.79 5.13
C LEU A 278 11.01 -4.49 4.34
N VAL A 279 10.43 -3.46 4.99
CA VAL A 279 10.38 -2.09 4.46
C VAL A 279 11.44 -1.26 5.17
N ARG A 280 12.46 -0.86 4.42
CA ARG A 280 13.61 -0.12 4.96
C ARG A 280 13.35 1.39 5.03
N PRO A 281 14.09 2.13 5.88
CA PRO A 281 13.98 3.59 6.00
C PRO A 281 14.28 4.34 4.69
N ASP A 282 15.15 3.78 3.85
CA ASP A 282 15.50 4.33 2.54
C ASP A 282 14.42 4.10 1.46
N GLY A 283 13.37 3.36 1.80
CA GLY A 283 12.23 3.05 0.93
C GLY A 283 12.42 1.82 0.04
N LEU A 284 13.52 1.08 0.19
CA LEU A 284 13.72 -0.20 -0.48
C LEU A 284 12.93 -1.29 0.26
N TRP A 285 12.28 -2.17 -0.50
CA TRP A 285 11.64 -3.36 0.07
C TRP A 285 12.52 -4.59 -0.19
N GLU A 286 12.64 -5.46 0.80
CA GLU A 286 13.47 -6.67 0.75
C GLU A 286 12.64 -7.87 1.19
N VAL A 287 12.72 -8.97 0.45
CA VAL A 287 12.00 -10.20 0.79
C VAL A 287 12.84 -11.07 1.71
N LEU A 288 12.22 -11.57 2.77
CA LEU A 288 12.79 -12.50 3.74
C LEU A 288 11.91 -13.75 3.86
N GLY A 289 12.47 -14.84 4.37
CA GLY A 289 11.73 -16.07 4.67
C GLY A 289 11.82 -17.11 3.55
N ASN A 290 10.79 -17.95 3.44
CA ASN A 290 10.91 -19.24 2.73
C ASN A 290 10.20 -19.27 1.37
N ASN A 291 9.19 -18.43 1.15
CA ASN A 291 8.40 -18.43 -0.09
C ASN A 291 8.50 -17.08 -0.81
N TYR A 292 7.40 -16.57 -1.36
CA TYR A 292 7.43 -15.41 -2.25
C TYR A 292 6.59 -14.25 -1.75
N VAL A 293 7.08 -13.04 -2.03
CA VAL A 293 6.26 -11.84 -2.10
C VAL A 293 5.87 -11.57 -3.55
N LYS A 294 4.59 -11.33 -3.80
CA LYS A 294 4.05 -10.96 -5.11
C LYS A 294 3.69 -9.49 -5.10
N ILE A 295 4.21 -8.74 -6.07
CA ILE A 295 3.91 -7.33 -6.23
C ILE A 295 3.01 -7.13 -7.43
N PHE A 296 1.90 -6.42 -7.24
CA PHE A 296 0.99 -5.96 -8.29
C PHE A 296 1.06 -4.43 -8.36
N ASP A 297 1.63 -3.89 -9.43
CA ASP A 297 1.77 -2.45 -9.65
C ASP A 297 0.91 -1.99 -10.82
N ALA A 298 -0.23 -1.38 -10.50
CA ALA A 298 -1.16 -0.81 -11.48
C ALA A 298 -0.97 0.70 -11.70
N ARG A 299 0.08 1.33 -11.14
CA ARG A 299 0.30 2.79 -11.25
C ARG A 299 0.60 3.27 -12.68
N LYS A 300 0.84 2.34 -13.62
CA LYS A 300 0.98 2.59 -15.06
C LYS A 300 0.00 1.77 -15.90
N ALA A 301 -0.92 1.05 -15.26
CA ALA A 301 -1.89 0.21 -15.96
C ALA A 301 -2.90 1.07 -16.72
N ARG A 302 -3.37 0.57 -17.86
CA ARG A 302 -4.54 1.12 -18.54
C ARG A 302 -5.78 0.52 -17.90
N ILE A 303 -6.52 1.31 -17.12
CA ILE A 303 -7.76 0.89 -16.45
C ILE A 303 -8.93 1.55 -17.16
N ILE A 304 -9.92 0.74 -17.53
CA ILE A 304 -11.19 1.19 -18.12
C ILE A 304 -12.23 1.14 -17.00
N ASP A 305 -12.68 2.31 -16.55
CA ASP A 305 -13.78 2.43 -15.61
C ASP A 305 -15.09 2.50 -16.40
N ASP A 306 -15.87 1.43 -16.34
CA ASP A 306 -17.21 1.38 -16.91
C ASP A 306 -18.24 0.88 -15.89
N ALA A 307 -19.51 0.87 -16.27
CA ALA A 307 -20.59 0.48 -15.37
C ALA A 307 -20.64 -1.03 -15.08
N GLY A 308 -19.81 -1.84 -15.73
CA GLY A 308 -19.81 -3.29 -15.55
C GLY A 308 -19.18 -3.71 -14.21
N PRO A 309 -19.55 -4.89 -13.68
CA PRO A 309 -18.95 -5.42 -12.46
C PRO A 309 -17.51 -5.91 -12.66
N MET A 310 -17.18 -6.36 -13.87
CA MET A 310 -15.89 -6.93 -14.23
C MET A 310 -14.82 -5.85 -14.39
N ALA A 311 -13.67 -6.05 -13.76
CA ALA A 311 -12.57 -5.12 -13.93
C ALA A 311 -11.95 -5.25 -15.33
N LYS A 312 -11.76 -4.12 -16.01
CA LYS A 312 -11.11 -4.04 -17.33
C LYS A 312 -9.81 -3.29 -17.20
N ALA A 313 -8.69 -4.01 -17.28
CA ALA A 313 -7.37 -3.41 -17.18
C ALA A 313 -6.34 -4.14 -18.06
N GLY A 314 -5.33 -3.40 -18.51
CA GLY A 314 -4.13 -3.91 -19.17
C GLY A 314 -2.88 -3.28 -18.58
N ASP A 315 -1.71 -3.85 -18.87
CA ASP A 315 -0.40 -3.31 -18.46
C ASP A 315 -0.21 -3.22 -16.93
N ILE A 316 -0.84 -4.15 -16.19
CA ILE A 316 -0.55 -4.36 -14.77
C ILE A 316 0.79 -5.09 -14.68
N ARG A 317 1.73 -4.53 -13.93
CA ARG A 317 3.03 -5.18 -13.72
C ARG A 317 2.97 -6.12 -12.53
N MET A 318 3.39 -7.36 -12.74
CA MET A 318 3.54 -8.34 -11.68
C MET A 318 5.02 -8.66 -11.47
N HIS A 319 5.43 -8.76 -10.21
CA HIS A 319 6.73 -9.31 -9.81
C HIS A 319 6.52 -10.46 -8.83
N ILE A 320 7.32 -11.51 -8.95
CA ILE A 320 7.34 -12.67 -8.05
C ILE A 320 8.74 -12.70 -7.46
N LEU A 321 8.83 -12.48 -6.14
CA LEU A 321 10.08 -12.15 -5.48
C LEU A 321 10.36 -13.19 -4.39
N PRO A 322 11.36 -14.09 -4.57
CA PRO A 322 11.85 -14.95 -3.49
C PRO A 322 12.71 -14.15 -2.50
N ALA A 323 13.13 -14.78 -1.41
CA ALA A 323 14.06 -14.19 -0.44
C ALA A 323 15.32 -13.59 -1.10
N GLY A 324 15.82 -12.50 -0.52
CA GLY A 324 16.96 -11.74 -1.05
C GLY A 324 16.60 -10.76 -2.17
N SER A 325 15.46 -10.96 -2.84
CA SER A 325 14.97 -10.02 -3.85
C SER A 325 14.60 -8.67 -3.25
N THR A 326 14.80 -7.61 -4.03
CA THR A 326 14.50 -6.24 -3.62
C THR A 326 13.57 -5.53 -4.60
N PHE A 327 12.78 -4.58 -4.11
CA PHE A 327 11.93 -3.71 -4.91
C PHE A 327 12.10 -2.23 -4.52
N ASP A 328 12.60 -1.43 -5.46
CA ASP A 328 12.66 0.03 -5.35
C ASP A 328 11.33 0.61 -5.85
N THR A 329 10.49 1.03 -4.92
CA THR A 329 9.13 1.52 -5.20
C THR A 329 9.09 2.80 -6.04
N LYS A 330 10.14 3.64 -5.96
CA LYS A 330 10.28 4.90 -6.70
C LYS A 330 10.71 4.64 -8.13
N LYS A 331 11.73 3.79 -8.32
CA LYS A 331 12.21 3.38 -9.65
C LYS A 331 11.33 2.33 -10.31
N LYS A 332 10.46 1.68 -9.54
CA LYS A 332 9.61 0.55 -9.97
C LYS A 332 10.47 -0.58 -10.55
N LYS A 333 11.61 -0.83 -9.93
CA LYS A 333 12.62 -1.81 -10.37
C LYS A 333 12.78 -2.87 -9.29
N VAL A 334 12.87 -4.12 -9.74
CA VAL A 334 13.26 -5.26 -8.91
C VAL A 334 14.73 -5.59 -9.15
N SER A 335 15.39 -6.13 -8.14
CA SER A 335 16.74 -6.71 -8.26
C SER A 335 16.77 -8.04 -7.54
N PHE A 336 17.52 -9.00 -8.09
CA PHE A 336 17.73 -10.34 -7.54
C PHE A 336 19.15 -10.45 -6.98
N GLU A 337 19.45 -11.46 -6.15
CA GLU A 337 20.80 -11.61 -5.59
C GLU A 337 21.84 -11.93 -6.68
N GLU A 338 21.42 -12.47 -7.82
CA GLU A 338 22.29 -12.79 -8.95
C GLU A 338 22.59 -11.61 -9.91
N ASP A 339 22.00 -10.42 -9.67
CA ASP A 339 22.10 -9.23 -10.55
C ASP A 339 23.40 -8.40 -10.40
#